data_AF-A0A9P8W8S3-F1
#
_entry.id   AF-A0A9P8W8S3-F1
#
_cell.length_a   1.000
_cell.length_b   1.000
_cell.length_c   1.000
_cell.angle_alpha   90.00
_cell.angle_beta   90.00
_cell.angle_gamma   90.00
#
_symmetry.space_group_name_H-M   'P 1'
#
loop_
_entity.id
_entity.type
_entity.pdbx_description
1 polymer ?
#
loop_
_entity_poly.entity_id
_entity_poly.type
_entity_poly.pdbx_seq_one_letter_code
_entity_poly.pdbx_strand_id
1 'polypeptide(L)'
;MYSLISFLSVCFPTAEVYIDPWLSLVEGLAFCSFFLLLRDYVCPNIDQREVFFATKKTSGVKWFRIRWFMVFQMPIVALIVSIATDVTAAVGIYCRWSFMPHFAKFWLRLIQIISLVTAVLSILQFYHFLKTDLAQRRPLLKLIAFKIIVFLNFIQGILFWVLTDIGALKETDTLTFADLHIGIPNLLVCIEMVPLSLFFLWVYSWRVYINKNSHGSCIAMDRPGQRSRLYQGGPLGVHAWLTMIKPSGIIESILVVSGRNLGEDDRVDNQPLNPNR
;
A
#
# COMPACT_ATOMS: atom_id res chain seq x y z
N MET A 1 7.65 10.40 5.51
CA MET A 1 6.21 10.68 5.64
C MET A 1 5.72 10.40 7.06
N TYR A 2 5.78 9.16 7.57
CA TYR A 2 5.39 8.84 8.95
C TYR A 2 6.03 9.77 10.00
N SER A 3 7.35 9.97 9.97
CA SER A 3 8.03 10.90 10.89
C SER A 3 7.58 12.37 10.77
N LEU A 4 7.27 12.85 9.56
CA LEU A 4 6.74 14.21 9.35
C LEU A 4 5.33 14.35 9.94
N ILE A 5 4.52 13.31 9.81
CA ILE A 5 3.14 13.30 10.31
C ILE A 5 3.12 13.14 11.83
N SER A 6 3.94 12.25 12.39
CA SER A 6 4.10 12.12 13.84
C SER A 6 4.61 13.42 14.45
N PHE A 7 5.55 14.12 13.79
CA PHE A 7 5.98 15.45 14.20
C PHE A 7 4.85 16.49 14.13
N LEU A 8 4.05 16.48 13.06
CA LEU A 8 2.89 17.36 12.92
C LEU A 8 1.83 17.09 14.01
N SER A 9 1.64 15.82 14.36
CA SER A 9 0.71 15.38 15.41
C SER A 9 1.16 15.84 16.80
N VAL A 10 2.48 15.85 17.05
CA VAL A 10 3.07 16.41 18.27
C VAL A 10 2.93 17.94 18.33
N CYS A 11 3.11 18.65 17.20
CA CYS A 11 2.92 20.10 17.15
C CYS A 11 1.44 20.53 17.27
N PHE A 12 0.51 19.72 16.75
CA PHE A 12 -0.91 20.01 16.70
C PHE A 12 -1.76 18.79 17.11
N PRO A 13 -1.90 18.50 18.42
CA PRO A 13 -2.62 17.32 18.92
C PRO A 13 -4.11 17.33 18.59
N THR A 14 -4.69 18.50 18.29
CA THR A 14 -6.09 18.61 17.84
C THR A 14 -6.30 18.14 16.40
N ALA A 15 -5.25 18.17 15.57
CA ALA A 15 -5.29 17.83 14.15
C ALA A 15 -5.10 16.33 13.90
N GLU A 16 -4.60 15.55 14.87
CA GLU A 16 -4.30 14.12 14.71
C GLU A 16 -5.48 13.31 14.15
N VAL A 17 -6.69 13.60 14.64
CA VAL A 17 -7.93 12.92 14.23
C VAL A 17 -8.17 13.00 12.72
N TYR A 18 -7.79 14.13 12.13
CA TYR A 18 -7.96 14.39 10.71
C TYR A 18 -6.81 13.85 9.88
N ILE A 19 -5.66 13.56 10.49
CA ILE A 19 -4.45 13.16 9.74
C ILE A 19 -4.33 11.64 9.66
N ASP A 20 -4.61 10.93 10.77
CA ASP A 20 -4.51 9.46 10.88
C ASP A 20 -5.19 8.67 9.74
N PRO A 21 -6.43 9.01 9.32
CA PRO A 21 -7.09 8.27 8.24
C PRO A 21 -6.35 8.37 6.90
N TRP A 22 -5.71 9.52 6.63
CA TRP A 22 -4.97 9.73 5.38
C TRP A 22 -3.69 8.89 5.30
N LEU A 23 -3.05 8.55 6.43
CA LEU A 23 -1.93 7.61 6.40
C LEU A 23 -2.38 6.24 5.88
N SER A 24 -3.60 5.85 6.22
CA SER A 24 -4.20 4.59 5.79
C SER A 24 -4.47 4.55 4.29
N LEU A 25 -4.84 5.70 3.71
CA LEU A 25 -4.96 5.86 2.27
C LEU A 25 -3.61 5.69 1.57
N VAL A 26 -2.55 6.33 2.08
CA VAL A 26 -1.20 6.20 1.51
C VAL A 26 -0.67 4.77 1.64
N GLU A 27 -0.92 4.10 2.77
CA GLU A 27 -0.63 2.66 2.93
C GLU A 27 -1.35 1.84 1.83
N GLY A 28 -2.61 2.16 1.55
CA GLY A 28 -3.37 1.52 0.46
C GLY A 28 -2.79 1.72 -0.93
N LEU A 29 -2.37 2.95 -1.24
CA LEU A 29 -1.71 3.27 -2.51
C LEU A 29 -0.36 2.55 -2.64
N ALA A 30 0.37 2.37 -1.54
CA ALA A 30 1.60 1.58 -1.52
C ALA A 30 1.33 0.10 -1.83
N PHE A 31 0.28 -0.49 -1.27
CA PHE A 31 -0.13 -1.87 -1.60
C PHE A 31 -0.53 -2.02 -3.07
N CYS A 32 -1.27 -1.06 -3.62
CA CYS A 32 -1.62 -1.05 -5.03
C CYS A 32 -0.37 -0.99 -5.92
N SER A 33 0.55 -0.08 -5.60
CA SER A 33 1.82 0.07 -6.32
C SER A 33 2.64 -1.22 -6.26
N PHE A 34 2.71 -1.87 -5.09
CA PHE A 34 3.40 -3.15 -4.94
C PHE A 34 2.76 -4.26 -5.79
N PHE A 35 1.44 -4.35 -5.81
CA PHE A 35 0.72 -5.32 -6.64
C PHE A 35 0.94 -5.09 -8.14
N LEU A 36 0.93 -3.83 -8.58
CA LEU A 36 1.27 -3.45 -9.96
C LEU A 36 2.70 -3.86 -10.33
N LEU A 37 3.65 -3.65 -9.43
CA LEU A 37 5.04 -4.09 -9.64
C LEU A 37 5.14 -5.61 -9.74
N LEU A 38 4.44 -6.37 -8.90
CA LEU A 38 4.41 -7.83 -9.00
C LEU A 38 3.84 -8.30 -10.34
N ARG A 39 2.74 -7.66 -10.79
CA ARG A 39 2.15 -7.94 -12.11
C ARG A 39 3.15 -7.68 -13.23
N ASP A 40 3.75 -6.49 -13.25
CA ASP A 40 4.66 -6.08 -14.33
C ASP A 40 5.94 -6.88 -14.34
N TYR A 41 6.37 -7.38 -13.18
CA TYR A 41 7.51 -8.28 -13.06
C TYR A 41 7.25 -9.66 -13.70
N VAL A 42 6.00 -10.15 -13.64
CA VAL A 42 5.63 -11.46 -14.19
C VAL A 42 5.39 -11.39 -15.70
N CYS A 43 4.70 -10.34 -16.17
CA CYS A 43 4.46 -10.13 -17.60
C CYS A 43 4.48 -8.62 -17.90
N PRO A 44 5.58 -8.11 -18.48
CA PRO A 44 5.64 -6.71 -18.93
C PRO A 44 4.78 -6.48 -20.18
N ASN A 45 4.54 -7.53 -20.98
CA ASN A 45 3.72 -7.47 -22.20
C ASN A 45 2.23 -7.65 -21.87
N ILE A 46 1.41 -6.67 -22.25
CA ILE A 46 -0.05 -6.67 -22.00
C ILE A 46 -0.73 -7.83 -22.73
N ASP A 47 -0.33 -8.09 -23.97
CA ASP A 47 -1.01 -9.02 -24.88
C ASP A 47 -0.75 -10.50 -24.52
N GLN A 48 0.38 -10.80 -23.89
CA GLN A 48 0.74 -12.18 -23.50
C GLN A 48 0.30 -12.55 -22.09
N ARG A 49 -0.16 -11.56 -21.31
CA ARG A 49 -0.51 -11.73 -19.90
C ARG A 49 -1.69 -12.69 -19.71
N GLU A 50 -2.72 -12.55 -20.53
CA GLU A 50 -3.92 -13.39 -20.43
C GLU A 50 -3.62 -14.84 -20.79
N VAL A 51 -2.84 -15.04 -21.86
CA VAL A 51 -2.36 -16.35 -22.28
C VAL A 51 -1.52 -16.99 -21.18
N PHE A 52 -0.59 -16.24 -20.57
CA PHE A 52 0.23 -16.73 -19.46
C PHE A 52 -0.62 -17.22 -18.27
N PHE A 53 -1.62 -16.44 -17.85
CA PHE A 53 -2.49 -16.85 -16.75
C PHE A 53 -3.44 -18.00 -17.15
N ALA A 54 -3.89 -18.04 -18.39
CA ALA A 54 -4.72 -19.14 -18.91
C ALA A 54 -3.95 -20.46 -19.00
N THR A 55 -2.67 -20.43 -19.39
CA THR A 55 -1.82 -21.64 -19.45
C THR A 55 -1.53 -22.19 -18.07
N LYS A 56 -1.35 -21.33 -17.06
CA LYS A 56 -1.00 -21.76 -15.69
C LYS A 56 -2.21 -22.26 -14.89
N LYS A 57 -3.43 -21.87 -15.26
CA LYS A 57 -4.68 -22.31 -14.60
C LYS A 57 -5.88 -22.17 -15.53
N THR A 58 -6.74 -23.19 -15.55
CA THR A 58 -7.97 -23.29 -16.38
C THR A 58 -8.96 -22.12 -16.19
N SER A 59 -8.79 -21.31 -15.14
CA SER A 59 -9.53 -20.07 -14.87
C SER A 59 -8.64 -18.92 -14.36
N GLY A 60 -7.38 -18.88 -14.80
CA GLY A 60 -6.37 -17.95 -14.30
C GLY A 60 -6.73 -16.47 -14.52
N VAL A 61 -7.34 -16.13 -15.65
CA VAL A 61 -7.78 -14.76 -15.97
C VAL A 61 -8.89 -14.27 -15.02
N LYS A 62 -9.92 -15.08 -14.76
CA LYS A 62 -10.99 -14.75 -13.81
C LYS A 62 -10.43 -14.64 -12.39
N TRP A 63 -9.55 -15.55 -12.00
CA TRP A 63 -8.90 -15.54 -10.70
C TRP A 63 -8.04 -14.28 -10.49
N PHE A 64 -7.25 -13.89 -11.50
CA PHE A 64 -6.44 -12.66 -11.47
C PHE A 64 -7.32 -11.42 -11.32
N ARG A 65 -8.40 -11.32 -12.10
CA ARG A 65 -9.34 -10.20 -12.05
C ARG A 65 -9.97 -10.03 -10.67
N ILE A 66 -10.36 -11.12 -10.02
CA ILE A 66 -10.90 -11.07 -8.64
C ILE A 66 -9.85 -10.53 -7.67
N ARG A 67 -8.59 -10.99 -7.74
CA ARG A 67 -7.53 -10.47 -6.86
C ARG A 67 -7.23 -9.00 -7.13
N TRP A 68 -7.26 -8.58 -8.39
CA TRP A 68 -7.13 -7.18 -8.77
C TRP A 68 -8.17 -6.31 -8.07
N PHE A 69 -9.46 -6.65 -8.19
CA PHE A 69 -10.52 -5.91 -7.50
C PHE A 69 -10.33 -5.90 -5.98
N MET A 70 -9.93 -7.03 -5.37
CA MET A 70 -9.66 -7.12 -3.93
C MET A 70 -8.47 -6.26 -3.46
N VAL A 71 -7.51 -5.93 -4.32
CA VAL A 71 -6.41 -5.01 -3.96
C VAL A 71 -6.88 -3.57 -4.09
N PHE A 72 -7.52 -3.21 -5.21
CA PHE A 72 -7.93 -1.84 -5.51
C PHE A 72 -9.10 -1.35 -4.65
N GLN A 73 -9.88 -2.24 -4.03
CA GLN A 73 -10.90 -1.82 -3.06
C GLN A 73 -10.30 -1.09 -1.86
N MET A 74 -9.07 -1.43 -1.45
CA MET A 74 -8.48 -0.93 -0.21
C MET A 74 -8.31 0.60 -0.19
N PRO A 75 -7.64 1.25 -1.17
CA PRO A 75 -7.53 2.70 -1.20
C PRO A 75 -8.89 3.40 -1.34
N ILE A 76 -9.86 2.78 -2.04
CA ILE A 76 -11.21 3.33 -2.17
C ILE A 76 -11.90 3.33 -0.81
N VAL A 77 -11.87 2.21 -0.09
CA VAL A 77 -12.42 2.10 1.27
C VAL A 77 -11.70 3.05 2.23
N ALA A 78 -10.37 3.15 2.15
CA ALA A 78 -9.60 4.07 2.98
C ALA A 78 -9.97 5.54 2.74
N LEU A 79 -10.23 5.93 1.49
CA LEU A 79 -10.69 7.27 1.13
C LEU A 79 -12.09 7.55 1.70
N ILE A 80 -13.02 6.61 1.56
CA ILE A 80 -14.36 6.72 2.13
C ILE A 80 -14.30 6.83 3.66
N VAL A 81 -13.49 5.99 4.31
CA VAL A 81 -13.28 6.02 5.77
C VAL A 81 -12.65 7.34 6.22
N SER A 82 -11.73 7.91 5.43
CA SER A 82 -11.10 9.20 5.75
C SER A 82 -12.13 10.32 5.75
N ILE A 83 -12.92 10.43 4.68
CA ILE A 83 -13.99 11.43 4.58
C ILE A 83 -15.03 11.24 5.69
N ALA A 84 -15.43 9.99 5.96
CA ALA A 84 -16.38 9.69 7.03
C ALA A 84 -15.81 10.06 8.41
N THR A 85 -14.50 9.92 8.62
CA THR A 85 -13.83 10.34 9.86
C THR A 85 -13.86 11.85 10.01
N ASP A 86 -13.56 12.60 8.94
CA ASP A 86 -13.59 14.06 8.95
C ASP A 86 -15.01 14.60 9.26
N VAL A 87 -16.04 14.01 8.63
CA VAL A 87 -17.44 14.38 8.86
C VAL A 87 -17.88 14.05 10.28
N THR A 88 -17.58 12.85 10.78
CA THR A 88 -17.97 12.45 12.14
C THR A 88 -17.22 13.22 13.22
N ALA A 89 -15.99 13.66 12.94
CA ALA A 89 -15.22 14.58 13.79
C ALA A 89 -15.86 15.97 13.84
N ALA A 90 -16.31 16.51 12.70
CA ALA A 90 -16.98 17.82 12.64
C ALA A 90 -18.33 17.84 13.38
N VAL A 91 -19.09 16.74 13.35
CA VAL A 91 -20.39 16.62 14.05
C VAL A 91 -20.23 16.35 15.55
N GLY A 92 -19.01 16.05 16.03
CA GLY A 92 -18.74 15.82 17.46
C GLY A 92 -19.18 14.45 17.99
N ILE A 93 -19.67 13.56 17.13
CA ILE A 93 -20.02 12.17 17.47
C ILE A 93 -18.75 11.28 17.56
N TYR A 94 -17.63 11.77 17.02
CA TYR A 94 -16.34 11.09 17.08
C TYR A 94 -15.68 11.23 18.46
N CYS A 95 -15.89 10.23 19.33
CA CYS A 95 -15.14 10.17 20.58
C CYS A 95 -13.70 9.73 20.30
N ARG A 96 -12.72 10.61 20.57
CA ARG A 96 -11.29 10.34 20.39
C ARG A 96 -10.80 9.17 21.25
N TRP A 97 -11.32 9.03 22.46
CA TRP A 97 -10.72 8.25 23.52
C TRP A 97 -11.49 6.98 23.86
N SER A 98 -12.76 6.90 23.48
CA SER A 98 -13.60 5.74 23.77
C SER A 98 -13.65 4.77 22.59
N PHE A 99 -13.29 3.51 22.86
CA PHE A 99 -13.44 2.37 21.95
C PHE A 99 -14.77 1.63 22.14
N MET A 100 -15.77 2.27 22.73
CA MET A 100 -17.08 1.66 22.86
C MET A 100 -17.73 1.44 21.48
N PRO A 101 -18.42 0.30 21.26
CA PRO A 101 -19.07 -0.02 19.98
C PRO A 101 -20.19 0.97 19.60
N HIS A 102 -20.58 1.85 20.52
CA HIS A 102 -21.54 2.92 20.29
C HIS A 102 -20.99 4.08 19.43
N PHE A 103 -19.66 4.24 19.35
CA PHE A 103 -19.03 5.34 18.61
C PHE A 103 -18.62 4.95 17.19
N ALA A 104 -18.73 5.91 16.26
CA ALA A 104 -18.39 5.73 14.84
C ALA A 104 -16.95 5.26 14.60
N LYS A 105 -16.01 5.66 15.47
CA LYS A 105 -14.58 5.30 15.41
C LYS A 105 -14.35 3.79 15.37
N PHE A 106 -15.10 3.02 16.17
CA PHE A 106 -14.95 1.57 16.22
C PHE A 106 -15.30 0.92 14.87
N TRP A 107 -16.44 1.31 14.30
CA TRP A 107 -16.94 0.78 13.02
C TRP A 107 -16.03 1.15 11.85
N LEU A 108 -15.59 2.42 11.78
CA LEU A 108 -14.67 2.89 10.75
C LEU A 108 -13.35 2.10 10.79
N ARG A 109 -12.79 1.90 12.00
CA ARG A 109 -11.57 1.12 12.21
C ARG A 109 -11.75 -0.35 11.85
N LEU A 110 -12.89 -0.95 12.20
CA LEU A 110 -13.20 -2.35 11.88
C LEU A 110 -13.26 -2.58 10.36
N ILE A 111 -13.98 -1.72 9.64
CA ILE A 111 -14.08 -1.78 8.17
C ILE A 111 -12.70 -1.68 7.53
N GLN A 112 -11.87 -0.77 8.04
CA GLN A 112 -10.51 -0.57 7.55
C GLN A 112 -9.62 -1.81 7.76
N ILE A 113 -9.69 -2.45 8.94
CA ILE A 113 -8.94 -3.68 9.23
C ILE A 113 -9.38 -4.82 8.29
N ILE A 114 -10.69 -5.01 8.09
CA ILE A 114 -11.22 -6.05 7.20
C ILE A 114 -10.72 -5.85 5.76
N SER A 115 -10.81 -4.61 5.28
CA SER A 115 -10.32 -4.22 3.95
C SER A 115 -8.82 -4.48 3.79
N LEU A 116 -8.03 -4.11 4.79
CA LEU A 116 -6.59 -4.33 4.83
C LEU A 116 -6.24 -5.82 4.80
N VAL A 117 -6.90 -6.63 5.63
CA VAL A 117 -6.66 -8.08 5.68
C VAL A 117 -6.99 -8.72 4.32
N THR A 118 -8.11 -8.32 3.72
CA THR A 118 -8.51 -8.85 2.40
C THR A 118 -7.48 -8.49 1.31
N ALA A 119 -6.96 -7.26 1.31
CA ALA A 119 -5.93 -6.83 0.36
C ALA A 119 -4.57 -7.54 0.58
N VAL A 120 -4.16 -7.74 1.82
CA VAL A 120 -2.91 -8.46 2.12
C VAL A 120 -3.03 -9.93 1.72
N LEU A 121 -4.16 -10.57 2.02
CA LEU A 121 -4.42 -11.95 1.61
C LEU A 121 -4.49 -12.08 0.08
N SER A 122 -5.02 -11.07 -0.63
CA SER A 122 -5.06 -11.05 -2.09
C SER A 122 -3.68 -11.04 -2.72
N ILE A 123 -2.80 -10.17 -2.23
CA ILE A 123 -1.40 -10.08 -2.64
C ILE A 123 -0.63 -11.35 -2.26
N LEU A 124 -0.84 -11.89 -1.06
CA LEU A 124 -0.11 -13.07 -0.59
C LEU A 124 -0.45 -14.33 -1.41
N GLN A 125 -1.73 -14.54 -1.75
CA GLN A 125 -2.11 -15.64 -2.63
C GLN A 125 -1.59 -15.42 -4.06
N PHE A 126 -1.61 -14.19 -4.56
CA PHE A 126 -1.01 -13.85 -5.86
C PHE A 126 0.48 -14.19 -5.89
N TYR A 127 1.20 -13.80 -4.84
CA TYR A 127 2.60 -14.17 -4.68
C TYR A 127 2.81 -15.69 -4.60
N HIS A 128 2.02 -16.41 -3.80
CA HIS A 128 2.18 -17.85 -3.66
C HIS A 128 2.00 -18.59 -4.98
N PHE A 129 1.06 -18.14 -5.82
CA PHE A 129 0.84 -18.69 -7.16
C PHE A 129 2.01 -18.45 -8.13
N LEU A 130 2.76 -17.36 -7.93
CA LEU A 130 3.85 -16.93 -8.80
C LEU A 130 5.23 -17.15 -8.19
N LYS A 131 5.31 -17.77 -7.00
CA LYS A 131 6.56 -17.97 -6.25
C LYS A 131 7.64 -18.70 -7.04
N THR A 132 7.25 -19.60 -7.93
CA THR A 132 8.15 -20.37 -8.81
C THR A 132 8.84 -19.48 -9.83
N ASP A 133 8.15 -18.47 -10.32
CA ASP A 133 8.61 -17.57 -11.38
C ASP A 133 9.31 -16.33 -10.78
N LEU A 134 9.04 -16.03 -9.50
CA LEU A 134 9.55 -14.89 -8.73
C LEU A 134 10.74 -15.21 -7.82
N ALA A 135 11.22 -16.46 -7.80
CA ALA A 135 12.16 -16.98 -6.79
C ALA A 135 13.46 -16.16 -6.64
N GLN A 136 13.86 -15.41 -7.66
CA GLN A 136 15.16 -14.76 -7.72
C GLN A 136 15.26 -13.40 -6.97
N ARG A 137 14.15 -12.78 -6.50
CA ARG A 137 14.20 -11.39 -5.93
C ARG A 137 13.51 -11.16 -4.57
N ARG A 138 13.15 -12.20 -3.82
CA ARG A 138 12.61 -12.14 -2.42
C ARG A 138 11.59 -11.01 -2.17
N PRO A 139 10.50 -10.88 -2.95
CA PRO A 139 9.58 -9.74 -2.81
C PRO A 139 8.76 -9.76 -1.51
N LEU A 140 8.63 -10.91 -0.83
CA LEU A 140 8.02 -10.97 0.51
C LEU A 140 8.80 -10.19 1.56
N LEU A 141 10.13 -10.13 1.44
CA LEU A 141 10.95 -9.37 2.38
C LEU A 141 10.60 -7.87 2.31
N LYS A 142 10.23 -7.38 1.12
CA LYS A 142 9.81 -5.99 0.90
C LYS A 142 8.43 -5.69 1.49
N LEU A 143 7.49 -6.63 1.37
CA LEU A 143 6.17 -6.52 2.01
C LEU A 143 6.27 -6.52 3.53
N ILE A 144 7.04 -7.45 4.09
CA ILE A 144 7.25 -7.56 5.53
C ILE A 144 7.95 -6.29 6.04
N ALA A 145 8.92 -5.78 5.28
CA ALA A 145 9.62 -4.55 5.65
C ALA A 145 8.69 -3.35 5.77
N PHE A 146 7.69 -3.20 4.89
CA PHE A 146 6.70 -2.13 5.06
C PHE A 146 5.73 -2.41 6.22
N LYS A 147 5.33 -3.69 6.41
CA LYS A 147 4.35 -4.05 7.45
C LYS A 147 4.91 -3.97 8.87
N ILE A 148 6.22 -4.09 9.05
CA ILE A 148 6.87 -4.04 10.37
C ILE A 148 6.58 -2.72 11.09
N ILE A 149 6.48 -1.61 10.36
CA ILE A 149 6.15 -0.28 10.93
C ILE A 149 4.78 -0.32 11.59
N VAL A 150 3.78 -0.80 10.86
CA VAL A 150 2.38 -0.85 11.33
C VAL A 150 2.26 -1.82 12.50
N PHE A 151 3.03 -2.92 12.48
CA PHE A 151 3.07 -3.88 13.57
C PHE A 151 3.70 -3.29 14.84
N LEU A 152 4.78 -2.53 14.73
CA LEU A 152 5.39 -1.85 15.88
C LEU A 152 4.42 -0.83 16.51
N ASN A 153 3.76 0.01 15.70
CA ASN A 153 2.75 0.94 16.19
C ASN A 153 1.59 0.22 16.91
N PHE A 154 1.19 -0.96 16.42
CA PHE A 154 0.17 -1.77 17.07
C PHE A 154 0.63 -2.30 18.43
N ILE A 155 1.87 -2.80 18.53
CA ILE A 155 2.45 -3.26 19.80
C ILE A 155 2.60 -2.09 20.79
N GLN A 156 3.03 -0.92 20.33
CA GLN A 156 3.05 0.29 21.15
C GLN A 156 1.65 0.63 21.67
N GLY A 157 0.63 0.59 20.82
CA GLY A 157 -0.75 0.80 21.23
C GLY A 157 -1.22 -0.15 22.33
N ILE A 158 -0.89 -1.45 22.22
CA ILE A 158 -1.17 -2.44 23.26
C ILE A 158 -0.38 -2.13 24.54
N LEU A 159 0.92 -1.78 24.40
CA LEU A 159 1.78 -1.46 25.53
C LEU A 159 1.21 -0.28 26.32
N PHE A 160 0.85 0.83 25.67
CA PHE A 160 0.24 1.99 26.32
C PHE A 160 -1.11 1.67 26.94
N TRP A 161 -1.93 0.83 26.28
CA TRP A 161 -3.20 0.37 26.84
C TRP A 161 -2.99 -0.38 28.16
N VAL A 162 -2.06 -1.35 28.19
CA VAL A 162 -1.71 -2.11 29.39
C VAL A 162 -1.09 -1.21 30.47
N LEU A 163 -0.19 -0.29 30.10
CA LEU A 163 0.44 0.64 31.06
C LEU A 163 -0.57 1.58 31.72
N THR A 164 -1.62 1.97 30.99
CA THR A 164 -2.72 2.79 31.51
C THR A 164 -3.59 1.99 32.48
N ASP A 165 -3.88 0.73 32.15
CA ASP A 165 -4.70 -0.16 32.99
C ASP A 165 -4.04 -0.48 34.35
N ILE A 166 -2.71 -0.62 34.37
CA ILE A 166 -1.92 -0.82 35.60
C ILE A 166 -1.83 0.48 36.44
N GLY A 167 -2.27 1.61 35.92
CA GLY A 167 -2.24 2.90 36.63
C GLY A 167 -0.82 3.47 36.80
N ALA A 168 0.15 2.98 36.01
CA ALA A 168 1.54 3.46 36.03
C ALA A 168 1.69 4.84 35.38
N LEU A 169 0.74 5.21 34.52
CA LEU A 169 0.65 6.49 33.83
C LEU A 169 -0.39 7.38 34.52
N LYS A 170 0.02 8.16 35.51
CA LYS A 170 -0.84 9.15 36.19
C LYS A 170 -0.63 10.55 35.64
N GLU A 171 -1.73 11.29 35.52
CA GLU A 171 -1.71 12.72 35.27
C GLU A 171 -0.91 13.40 36.40
N THR A 172 0.13 14.14 36.01
CA THR A 172 0.97 14.97 36.90
C THR A 172 0.80 16.41 36.45
N ASP A 173 1.03 17.41 37.32
CA ASP A 173 0.87 18.84 37.00
C ASP A 173 1.62 19.33 35.74
N THR A 174 2.57 18.54 35.22
CA THR A 174 3.34 18.83 34.01
C THR A 174 2.96 17.98 32.79
N LEU A 175 2.12 16.94 32.92
CA LEU A 175 1.75 16.02 31.84
C LEU A 175 0.23 15.91 31.69
N THR A 176 -0.28 16.44 30.59
CA THR A 176 -1.70 16.37 30.24
C THR A 176 -2.07 14.96 29.76
N PHE A 177 -3.33 14.55 29.95
CA PHE A 177 -3.88 13.31 29.39
C PHE A 177 -3.61 13.15 27.88
N ALA A 178 -3.68 14.25 27.12
CA ALA A 178 -3.36 14.25 25.69
C ALA A 178 -1.88 13.93 25.42
N ASP A 179 -0.96 14.48 26.21
CA ASP A 179 0.47 14.26 26.04
C ASP A 179 0.86 12.80 26.29
N LEU A 180 0.20 12.18 27.27
CA LEU A 180 0.42 10.80 27.65
C LEU A 180 -0.03 9.79 26.59
N HIS A 181 -1.19 10.05 25.98
CA HIS A 181 -1.82 9.12 25.04
C HIS A 181 -1.54 9.41 23.57
N ILE A 182 -1.08 10.62 23.23
CA ILE A 182 -0.77 11.04 21.85
C ILE A 182 0.71 11.39 21.72
N GLY A 183 1.22 12.22 22.64
CA GLY A 183 2.59 12.73 22.57
C GLY A 183 3.65 11.65 22.72
N ILE A 184 3.62 10.88 23.81
CA ILE A 184 4.63 9.84 24.09
C ILE A 184 4.63 8.75 23.00
N PRO A 185 3.49 8.18 22.56
CA PRO A 185 3.49 7.22 21.46
C PRO A 185 4.08 7.80 20.18
N ASN A 186 3.69 9.02 19.78
CA ASN A 186 4.20 9.65 18.56
C ASN A 186 5.71 9.96 18.63
N LEU A 187 6.23 10.30 19.81
CA LEU A 187 7.66 10.47 20.05
C LEU A 187 8.42 9.14 19.94
N LEU A 188 7.84 8.05 20.47
CA LEU A 188 8.40 6.71 20.38
C LEU A 188 8.49 6.24 18.92
N VAL A 189 7.43 6.48 18.13
CA VAL A 189 7.42 6.25 16.68
C VAL A 189 8.54 7.02 15.99
N CYS A 190 8.75 8.31 16.33
CA CYS A 190 9.82 9.09 15.73
C CYS A 190 11.21 8.48 15.98
N ILE A 191 11.46 7.98 17.19
CA ILE A 191 12.72 7.31 17.55
C ILE A 191 12.87 5.98 16.79
N GLU A 192 11.81 5.18 16.69
CA GLU A 192 11.83 3.89 15.98
C GLU A 192 12.02 4.04 14.47
N MET A 193 11.61 5.17 13.87
CA MET A 193 11.80 5.42 12.43
C MET A 193 13.28 5.51 12.02
N VAL A 194 14.19 5.83 12.95
CA VAL A 194 15.63 5.90 12.70
C VAL A 194 16.24 4.52 12.36
N PRO A 195 16.15 3.49 13.21
CA PRO A 195 16.64 2.15 12.86
C PRO A 195 15.85 1.54 11.70
N LEU A 196 14.56 1.84 11.55
CA LEU A 196 13.76 1.38 10.41
C LEU A 196 14.29 1.93 9.08
N SER A 197 14.73 3.19 9.03
CA SER A 197 15.35 3.77 7.83
C SER A 197 16.60 2.99 7.38
N LEU A 198 17.46 2.62 8.34
CA LEU A 198 18.64 1.79 8.08
C LEU A 198 18.24 0.39 7.60
N PHE A 199 17.20 -0.19 8.18
CA PHE A 199 16.65 -1.47 7.74
C PHE A 199 16.12 -1.39 6.29
N PHE A 200 15.43 -0.32 5.91
CA PHE A 200 14.98 -0.13 4.53
C PHE A 200 16.13 0.01 3.54
N LEU A 201 17.21 0.72 3.89
CA LEU A 201 18.42 0.80 3.07
C LEU A 201 19.04 -0.58 2.81
N TRP A 202 19.00 -1.46 3.81
CA TRP A 202 19.50 -2.83 3.68
C TRP A 202 18.57 -3.73 2.84
N VAL A 203 17.26 -3.70 3.12
CA VAL A 203 16.24 -4.48 2.39
C VAL A 203 16.14 -4.06 0.92
N TYR A 204 16.23 -2.77 0.63
CA TYR A 204 16.24 -2.21 -0.72
C TYR A 204 17.66 -2.00 -1.24
N SER A 205 18.50 -3.04 -1.19
CA SER A 205 19.88 -2.95 -1.64
C SER A 205 19.99 -2.48 -3.10
N TRP A 206 20.68 -1.36 -3.32
CA TRP A 206 20.93 -0.77 -4.63
C TRP A 206 21.80 -1.64 -5.55
N ARG A 207 22.51 -2.63 -4.99
CA ARG A 207 23.46 -3.49 -5.72
C ARG A 207 22.80 -4.24 -6.88
N VAL A 208 21.52 -4.55 -6.77
CA VAL A 208 20.76 -5.26 -7.81
C VAL A 208 20.52 -4.38 -9.06
N TYR A 209 20.63 -3.05 -8.93
CA TYR A 209 20.44 -2.11 -10.03
C TYR A 209 21.74 -1.61 -10.67
N ILE A 210 22.90 -1.92 -10.07
CA ILE A 210 24.23 -1.50 -10.57
C ILE A 210 24.83 -2.52 -11.56
N ASN A 211 24.37 -3.77 -11.55
CA ASN A 211 24.97 -4.80 -12.38
C ASN A 211 24.50 -4.71 -13.84
N LYS A 212 25.26 -4.00 -14.67
CA LYS A 212 25.08 -3.92 -16.14
C LYS A 212 25.38 -5.22 -16.88
N ASN A 213 25.89 -6.27 -16.21
CA ASN A 213 26.35 -7.50 -16.88
C ASN A 213 25.51 -8.76 -16.62
N SER A 214 24.33 -8.64 -16.02
CA SER A 214 23.39 -9.76 -16.00
C SER A 214 22.45 -9.66 -17.20
N HIS A 215 22.92 -10.16 -18.34
CA HIS A 215 22.09 -10.62 -19.45
C HIS A 215 21.26 -11.82 -18.97
N GLY A 216 20.33 -11.56 -18.05
CA GLY A 216 19.29 -12.48 -17.62
C GLY A 216 18.05 -12.13 -18.41
N SER A 217 17.85 -12.89 -19.48
CA SER A 217 16.73 -12.93 -20.41
C SER A 217 15.40 -12.41 -19.86
N CYS A 218 15.17 -11.11 -19.96
CA CYS A 218 13.85 -10.60 -20.28
C CYS A 218 13.99 -9.99 -21.67
N ILE A 219 13.47 -10.70 -22.68
CA ILE A 219 13.18 -10.11 -23.98
C ILE A 219 12.08 -9.07 -23.71
N ALA A 220 12.49 -7.89 -23.26
CA ALA A 220 11.83 -6.68 -23.70
C ALA A 220 12.15 -6.60 -25.18
N MET A 221 11.18 -6.97 -26.02
CA MET A 221 11.26 -6.71 -27.45
C MET A 221 11.50 -5.21 -27.59
N ASP A 222 12.73 -4.89 -27.97
CA ASP A 222 13.18 -3.57 -28.34
C ASP A 222 12.30 -3.08 -29.49
N ARG A 223 11.43 -2.11 -29.22
CA ARG A 223 10.95 -1.23 -30.29
C ARG A 223 12.19 -0.46 -30.76
N PRO A 224 12.57 -0.50 -32.04
CA PRO A 224 13.80 0.13 -32.49
C PRO A 224 13.72 1.63 -32.21
N GLY A 225 14.53 2.10 -31.24
CA GLY A 225 14.68 3.53 -30.93
C GLY A 225 14.76 3.91 -29.45
N GLN A 226 14.57 3.01 -28.48
CA GLN A 226 14.53 3.44 -27.07
C GLN A 226 15.89 3.30 -26.35
N ARG A 227 16.66 4.40 -26.39
CA ARG A 227 17.94 4.57 -25.68
C ARG A 227 17.86 4.10 -24.21
N SER A 228 18.87 3.34 -23.80
CA SER A 228 19.11 2.89 -22.43
C SER A 228 18.93 4.05 -21.44
N ARG A 229 17.96 3.95 -20.52
CA ARG A 229 17.68 5.01 -19.55
C ARG A 229 18.87 5.19 -18.60
N LEU A 230 19.69 6.19 -18.89
CA LEU A 230 20.72 6.72 -17.99
C LEU A 230 20.04 7.42 -16.81
N TYR A 231 20.68 7.38 -15.63
CA TYR A 231 20.15 7.96 -14.39
C TYR A 231 19.72 9.42 -14.58
N GLN A 232 18.42 9.67 -14.41
CA GLN A 232 17.77 10.96 -14.71
C GLN A 232 17.16 11.56 -13.42
N GLY A 233 17.81 11.34 -12.28
CA GLY A 233 17.30 11.70 -10.96
C GLY A 233 17.51 13.16 -10.54
N GLY A 234 18.35 13.92 -11.26
CA GLY A 234 18.79 15.25 -10.82
C GLY A 234 19.63 15.20 -9.52
N PRO A 235 20.07 16.37 -8.99
CA PRO A 235 20.77 16.41 -7.71
C PRO A 235 19.86 15.85 -6.61
N LEU A 236 20.38 14.92 -5.80
CA LEU A 236 19.68 14.24 -4.70
C LEU A 236 18.46 13.38 -5.09
N GLY A 237 18.20 13.12 -6.37
CA GLY A 237 17.05 12.29 -6.78
C GLY A 237 15.69 13.00 -6.70
N VAL A 238 15.66 14.30 -6.41
CA VAL A 238 14.43 15.09 -6.22
C VAL A 238 13.58 15.10 -7.50
N HIS A 239 14.23 15.15 -8.66
CA HIS A 239 13.52 15.09 -9.94
C HIS A 239 12.85 13.74 -10.17
N ALA A 240 13.47 12.64 -9.74
CA ALA A 240 12.83 11.30 -9.80
C ALA A 240 11.64 11.21 -8.85
N TRP A 241 11.73 11.83 -7.66
CA TRP A 241 10.64 11.85 -6.68
C TRP A 241 9.43 12.65 -7.18
N LEU A 242 9.67 13.85 -7.74
CA LEU A 242 8.61 14.70 -8.31
C LEU A 242 7.97 14.08 -9.55
N THR A 243 8.75 13.39 -10.39
CA THR A 243 8.18 12.65 -11.53
C THR A 243 7.37 11.43 -11.10
N MET A 244 7.70 10.78 -9.97
CA MET A 244 6.88 9.69 -9.40
C MET A 244 5.53 10.17 -8.85
N ILE A 245 5.47 11.37 -8.27
CA ILE A 245 4.25 11.89 -7.62
C ILE A 245 3.24 12.47 -8.63
N LYS A 246 3.61 12.67 -9.90
CA LYS A 246 2.68 13.18 -10.90
C LYS A 246 1.47 12.24 -11.05
N PRO A 247 0.26 12.67 -10.64
CA PRO A 247 -0.93 11.81 -10.68
C PRO A 247 -1.38 11.51 -12.11
N SER A 248 -1.04 12.37 -13.07
CA SER A 248 -1.48 12.25 -14.47
C SER A 248 -1.02 10.93 -15.11
N GLY A 249 0.20 10.45 -14.83
CA GLY A 249 0.68 9.18 -15.39
C GLY A 249 0.02 7.95 -14.77
N ILE A 250 -0.36 8.03 -13.49
CA ILE A 250 -1.07 6.95 -12.79
C ILE A 250 -2.52 6.89 -13.25
N ILE A 251 -3.17 8.05 -13.41
CA ILE A 251 -4.55 8.14 -13.89
C ILE A 251 -4.63 7.68 -15.35
N GLU A 252 -3.75 8.13 -16.24
CA GLU A 252 -3.75 7.67 -17.64
C GLU A 252 -3.53 6.16 -17.74
N SER A 253 -2.62 5.59 -16.96
CA SER A 253 -2.38 4.13 -16.99
C SER A 253 -3.54 3.32 -16.41
N ILE A 254 -4.22 3.80 -15.36
CA ILE A 254 -5.43 3.15 -14.83
C ILE A 254 -6.60 3.29 -15.82
N LEU A 255 -6.76 4.46 -16.44
CA LEU A 255 -7.88 4.77 -17.34
C LEU A 255 -7.73 4.06 -18.69
N VAL A 256 -6.50 3.94 -19.22
CA VAL A 256 -6.21 3.12 -20.42
C VAL A 256 -6.44 1.64 -20.14
N VAL A 257 -6.07 1.13 -18.96
CA VAL A 257 -6.33 -0.26 -18.58
C VAL A 257 -7.83 -0.50 -18.35
N SER A 258 -8.54 0.44 -17.73
CA SER A 258 -9.99 0.33 -17.51
C SER A 258 -10.78 0.42 -18.82
N GLY A 259 -10.38 1.30 -19.74
CA GLY A 259 -11.02 1.47 -21.05
C GLY A 259 -10.81 0.28 -21.99
N ARG A 260 -9.66 -0.39 -21.94
CA ARG A 260 -9.44 -1.62 -22.73
C ARG A 260 -10.20 -2.83 -22.21
N ASN A 261 -10.40 -2.94 -20.89
CA ASN A 261 -11.23 -4.02 -20.33
C ASN A 261 -12.71 -3.91 -20.73
N LEU A 262 -13.22 -2.69 -20.97
CA LEU A 262 -14.58 -2.47 -21.49
C LEU A 262 -14.69 -2.74 -23.00
N GLY A 263 -13.65 -2.44 -23.79
CA GLY A 263 -13.65 -2.72 -25.23
C GLY A 263 -13.44 -4.20 -25.61
N GLU A 264 -12.91 -5.02 -24.70
CA GLU A 264 -12.81 -6.48 -24.90
C GLU A 264 -14.14 -7.19 -24.58
N ASP A 265 -15.01 -6.59 -23.74
CA ASP A 265 -16.35 -7.10 -23.41
C ASP A 265 -17.25 -7.15 -24.68
N ASP A 266 -17.17 -6.12 -25.53
CA ASP A 266 -17.92 -6.05 -26.80
C ASP A 266 -17.44 -7.06 -27.87
N ARG A 267 -16.21 -7.59 -27.76
CA ARG A 267 -15.69 -8.59 -28.71
C ARG A 267 -15.92 -10.02 -28.28
N VAL A 268 -15.98 -10.30 -26.98
CA VAL A 268 -16.19 -11.66 -26.46
C VAL A 268 -17.66 -12.09 -26.60
N ASP A 269 -18.61 -11.16 -26.50
CA ASP A 269 -20.04 -11.47 -26.67
C ASP A 269 -20.51 -11.55 -28.14
N ASN A 270 -19.70 -11.07 -29.10
CA ASN A 270 -20.04 -11.04 -30.53
C ASN A 270 -19.36 -12.13 -31.37
N GLN A 271 -18.87 -13.21 -30.76
CA GLN A 271 -18.31 -14.33 -31.50
C GLN A 271 -19.40 -15.40 -31.72
N PRO A 272 -19.92 -15.58 -32.95
CA PRO A 272 -20.93 -16.60 -33.21
C PRO A 272 -20.35 -17.99 -32.91
N LEU A 273 -21.10 -18.76 -32.12
CA LEU A 273 -20.83 -20.17 -31.82
C LEU A 273 -20.63 -20.92 -33.14
N ASN A 274 -19.40 -21.36 -33.43
CA ASN A 274 -19.12 -22.24 -34.56
C ASN A 274 -19.62 -23.65 -34.18
N PRO A 275 -20.63 -24.21 -34.88
CA PRO A 275 -21.23 -25.49 -34.50
C PRO A 275 -20.43 -26.72 -34.96
N ASN A 276 -19.17 -26.58 -35.37
CA ASN A 276 -18.33 -27.72 -35.75
C ASN A 276 -16.90 -27.61 -35.21
N ARG A 277 -16.71 -27.93 -33.93
CA ARG A 277 -15.48 -28.58 -33.43
C ARG A 277 -15.64 -29.17 -32.04
#